data_AF-A0A495M9I1-F1
#
_entry.id   AF-A0A495M9I1-F1
#
_cell.length_a   1.000
_cell.length_b   1.000
_cell.length_c   1.000
_cell.angle_alpha   90.00
_cell.angle_beta   90.00
_cell.angle_gamma   90.00
#
_symmetry.space_group_name_H-M   'P 1'
#
loop_
_entity.id
_entity.type
_entity.pdbx_description
1 polymer ?
#
loop_
_entity_poly.entity_id
_entity_poly.type
_entity_poly.pdbx_seq_one_letter_code
_entity_poly.pdbx_strand_id
1 'polypeptide(L)'
;MVEFIYQFSKPLKILVLLTLLFALSSLKWKNITHRFLLVILLVCFFMELTNSILLFYSKSIVLESTIGAILHHGLWLWLLARNAVFQKTAFLLLYAFLLFAIASLLFIDGTQKFNYYTFVVGAFLYIIIFIYESSYRLRKESFDFFLSNTYILLTAPVLFFFGLSFMFGFNSKNVTSFLLFGHIKLYTFITYFVNIVYYSLINIYIYREKKLKNGE
;
A
#
# COMPACT_ATOMS: atom_id res chain seq x y z
N MET A 1 11.51 10.04 25.31
CA MET A 1 12.13 8.73 24.94
C MET A 1 11.14 7.58 25.12
N VAL A 2 10.57 7.36 26.32
CA VAL A 2 9.58 6.28 26.56
C VAL A 2 8.34 6.38 25.66
N GLU A 3 7.80 7.57 25.46
CA GLU A 3 6.62 7.80 24.61
C GLU A 3 6.89 7.53 23.13
N PHE A 4 8.10 7.85 22.64
CA PHE A 4 8.53 7.50 21.30
C PHE A 4 8.62 5.98 21.12
N ILE A 5 9.21 5.27 22.10
CA ILE A 5 9.29 3.80 22.10
C ILE A 5 7.89 3.19 22.09
N TYR A 6 6.95 3.73 22.87
CA TYR A 6 5.55 3.30 22.89
C TYR A 6 4.83 3.53 21.55
N GLN A 7 5.05 4.67 20.91
CA GLN A 7 4.45 4.95 19.60
C GLN A 7 5.01 4.04 18.51
N PHE A 8 6.29 3.69 18.58
CA PHE A 8 6.95 2.80 17.61
C PHE A 8 6.69 1.31 17.87
N SER A 9 6.35 0.92 19.10
CA SER A 9 6.04 -0.47 19.46
C SER A 9 4.63 -0.93 19.04
N LYS A 10 3.88 -0.09 18.31
CA LYS A 10 2.59 -0.50 17.75
C LYS A 10 2.76 -1.71 16.82
N PRO A 11 1.88 -2.72 16.88
CA PRO A 11 2.07 -3.97 16.14
C PRO A 11 2.26 -3.79 14.62
N LEU A 12 1.58 -2.82 14.01
CA LEU A 12 1.71 -2.53 12.57
C LEU A 12 3.12 -2.05 12.22
N LYS A 13 3.72 -1.17 13.03
CA LYS A 13 5.07 -0.63 12.79
C LYS A 13 6.13 -1.72 12.91
N ILE A 14 5.98 -2.60 13.90
CA ILE A 14 6.83 -3.78 14.05
C ILE A 14 6.68 -4.69 12.82
N LEU A 15 5.46 -4.93 12.35
CA LEU A 15 5.20 -5.74 11.16
C LEU A 15 5.87 -5.16 9.90
N VAL A 16 5.80 -3.83 9.69
CA VAL A 16 6.50 -3.15 8.59
C VAL A 16 8.01 -3.36 8.70
N LEU A 17 8.59 -3.13 9.87
CA LEU A 17 10.03 -3.28 10.12
C LEU A 17 10.48 -4.73 9.86
N LEU A 18 9.78 -5.72 10.42
CA LEU A 18 10.12 -7.13 10.22
C LEU A 18 10.03 -7.54 8.75
N THR A 19 8.98 -7.09 8.05
CA THR A 19 8.83 -7.34 6.61
C THR A 19 9.97 -6.70 5.81
N LEU A 20 10.38 -5.47 6.15
CA LEU A 20 11.51 -4.80 5.49
C LEU A 20 12.83 -5.55 5.73
N LEU A 21 13.13 -5.97 6.96
CA LEU A 21 14.33 -6.74 7.29
C LEU A 21 14.34 -8.10 6.56
N PHE A 22 13.18 -8.76 6.49
CA PHE A 22 13.04 -9.99 5.74
C PHE A 22 13.26 -9.78 4.24
N ALA A 23 12.74 -8.69 3.67
CA ALA A 23 12.96 -8.33 2.27
C ALA A 23 14.44 -8.03 1.96
N LEU A 24 15.10 -7.23 2.81
CA LEU A 24 16.51 -6.85 2.63
C LEU A 24 17.45 -8.05 2.66
N SER A 25 17.19 -9.03 3.54
CA SER A 25 18.00 -10.25 3.65
C SER A 25 17.73 -11.27 2.54
N SER A 26 16.54 -11.24 1.94
CA SER A 26 16.08 -12.31 1.04
C SER A 26 16.12 -11.93 -0.44
N LEU A 27 15.80 -10.69 -0.79
CA LEU A 27 15.60 -10.26 -2.18
C LEU A 27 16.90 -9.86 -2.88
N LYS A 28 17.03 -10.24 -4.16
CA LYS A 28 18.17 -9.86 -5.03
C LYS A 28 17.99 -8.43 -5.59
N TRP A 29 18.94 -7.52 -5.33
CA TRP A 29 18.95 -6.14 -5.85
C TRP A 29 19.03 -6.04 -7.39
N LYS A 30 19.55 -7.08 -8.06
CA LYS A 30 19.59 -7.14 -9.53
C LYS A 30 18.20 -7.24 -10.15
N ASN A 31 17.25 -7.89 -9.46
CA ASN A 31 15.88 -8.01 -9.95
C ASN A 31 15.15 -6.68 -9.73
N ILE A 32 14.68 -6.10 -10.83
CA ILE A 32 13.95 -4.84 -10.87
C ILE A 32 12.64 -4.89 -10.08
N THR A 33 11.88 -6.00 -10.11
CA THR A 33 10.65 -6.17 -9.31
C THR A 33 10.97 -6.17 -7.81
N HIS A 34 12.08 -6.79 -7.42
CA HIS A 34 12.55 -6.76 -6.02
C HIS A 34 12.92 -5.35 -5.58
N ARG A 35 13.59 -4.58 -6.45
CA ARG A 35 13.90 -3.17 -6.17
C ARG A 35 12.64 -2.35 -5.96
N PHE A 36 11.61 -2.54 -6.78
CA PHE A 36 10.32 -1.86 -6.58
C PHE A 36 9.69 -2.20 -5.23
N LEU A 37 9.63 -3.49 -4.86
CA LEU A 37 9.10 -3.88 -3.56
C LEU A 37 9.94 -3.31 -2.40
N LEU A 38 11.26 -3.33 -2.50
CA LEU A 38 12.13 -2.71 -1.50
C LEU A 38 11.86 -1.21 -1.35
N VAL A 39 11.66 -0.49 -2.47
CA VAL A 39 11.29 0.93 -2.43
C VAL A 39 9.93 1.12 -1.76
N ILE A 40 8.93 0.29 -2.07
CA ILE A 40 7.61 0.33 -1.41
C ILE A 40 7.77 0.14 0.10
N LEU A 41 8.51 -0.89 0.54
CA LEU A 41 8.74 -1.18 1.95
C LEU A 41 9.55 -0.09 2.67
N LEU A 42 10.54 0.49 2.00
CA LEU A 42 11.29 1.64 2.52
C LEU A 42 10.38 2.84 2.71
N VAL A 43 9.52 3.16 1.72
CA VAL A 43 8.53 4.24 1.87
C VAL A 43 7.61 3.97 3.05
N CYS A 44 7.07 2.74 3.19
CA CYS A 44 6.22 2.39 4.33
C CYS A 44 6.95 2.56 5.67
N PHE A 45 8.20 2.09 5.76
CA PHE A 45 9.01 2.20 6.96
C PHE A 45 9.32 3.65 7.32
N PHE A 46 9.73 4.46 6.34
CA PHE A 46 10.01 5.88 6.57
C PHE A 46 8.77 6.66 6.98
N MET A 47 7.61 6.36 6.40
CA MET A 47 6.34 6.96 6.82
C MET A 47 6.01 6.60 8.28
N GLU A 48 6.13 5.33 8.68
CA GLU A 48 5.91 4.95 10.08
C GLU A 48 6.92 5.59 11.05
N LEU A 49 8.17 5.76 10.61
CA LEU A 49 9.21 6.42 11.38
C LEU A 49 8.91 7.92 11.54
N THR A 50 8.65 8.63 10.46
CA THR A 50 8.33 10.07 10.48
C THR A 50 7.03 10.33 11.23
N ASN A 51 6.02 9.48 11.07
CA ASN A 51 4.77 9.54 11.82
C ASN A 51 5.03 9.44 13.34
N SER A 52 5.88 8.49 13.76
CA SER A 52 6.28 8.35 15.17
C SER A 52 7.00 9.60 15.69
N ILE A 53 7.88 10.19 14.89
CA ILE A 53 8.60 11.43 15.24
C ILE A 53 7.63 12.61 15.35
N LEU A 54 6.72 12.79 14.39
CA LEU A 54 5.75 13.88 14.40
C LEU A 54 4.81 13.77 15.60
N LEU A 55 4.29 12.57 15.89
CA LEU A 55 3.46 12.32 17.07
C LEU A 55 4.21 12.61 18.38
N PHE A 56 5.50 12.24 18.47
CA PHE A 56 6.34 12.54 19.63
C PHE A 56 6.47 14.06 19.88
N TYR A 57 6.54 14.86 18.81
CA TYR A 57 6.54 16.33 18.91
C TYR A 57 5.14 16.96 18.90
N SER A 58 4.07 16.16 19.06
CA SER A 58 2.67 16.62 19.00
C SER A 58 2.32 17.39 17.70
N LYS A 59 3.03 17.10 16.61
CA LYS A 59 2.78 17.68 15.28
C LYS A 59 1.73 16.86 14.53
N SER A 60 0.97 17.54 13.67
CA SER A 60 -0.01 16.89 12.80
C SER A 60 0.67 15.93 11.82
N ILE A 61 0.09 14.74 11.67
CA ILE A 61 0.53 13.70 10.71
C ILE A 61 -0.20 13.78 9.37
N VAL A 62 -1.16 14.70 9.21
CA VAL A 62 -2.09 14.72 8.08
C VAL A 62 -1.37 14.86 6.72
N LEU A 63 -0.39 15.77 6.64
CA LEU A 63 0.38 15.98 5.43
C LEU A 63 1.26 14.76 5.10
N GLU A 64 1.94 14.22 6.11
CA GLU A 64 2.78 13.03 5.98
C GLU A 64 1.96 11.84 5.48
N SER A 65 0.80 11.59 6.08
CA SER A 65 -0.08 10.50 5.67
C SER A 65 -0.64 10.69 4.26
N THR A 66 -0.89 11.94 3.84
CA THR A 66 -1.33 12.26 2.47
C THR A 66 -0.21 11.98 1.45
N ILE A 67 1.01 12.46 1.73
CA ILE A 67 2.17 12.18 0.87
C ILE A 67 2.46 10.68 0.83
N GLY A 68 2.36 10.00 1.97
CA GLY A 68 2.47 8.55 2.09
C GLY A 68 1.46 7.81 1.23
N ALA A 69 0.19 8.22 1.25
CA ALA A 69 -0.84 7.65 0.41
C ALA A 69 -0.52 7.83 -1.09
N ILE A 70 -0.09 9.03 -1.52
CA ILE A 70 0.25 9.31 -2.92
C ILE A 70 1.41 8.42 -3.37
N LEU A 71 2.49 8.34 -2.58
CA LEU A 71 3.65 7.52 -2.89
C LEU A 71 3.31 6.03 -2.91
N HIS A 72 2.54 5.55 -1.93
CA HIS A 72 2.14 4.15 -1.84
C HIS A 72 1.28 3.74 -3.05
N HIS A 73 0.25 4.50 -3.39
CA HIS A 73 -0.57 4.24 -4.58
C HIS A 73 0.25 4.34 -5.86
N GLY A 74 1.06 5.39 -6.01
CA GLY A 74 1.88 5.60 -7.20
C GLY A 74 2.86 4.46 -7.45
N LEU A 75 3.55 3.97 -6.41
CA LEU A 75 4.49 2.85 -6.52
C LEU A 75 3.78 1.54 -6.84
N TRP A 76 2.64 1.27 -6.21
CA TRP A 76 1.85 0.08 -6.52
C TRP A 76 1.29 0.12 -7.95
N LEU A 77 0.71 1.24 -8.37
CA LEU A 77 0.22 1.44 -9.74
C LEU A 77 1.34 1.30 -10.77
N TRP A 78 2.54 1.81 -10.48
CA TRP A 78 3.71 1.60 -11.35
C TRP A 78 4.06 0.12 -11.45
N LEU A 79 4.15 -0.57 -10.31
CA LEU A 79 4.45 -2.00 -10.31
C LEU A 79 3.41 -2.80 -11.11
N LEU A 80 2.13 -2.47 -10.99
CA LEU A 80 1.05 -3.07 -11.77
C LEU A 80 1.18 -2.73 -13.26
N ALA A 81 1.34 -1.46 -13.62
CA ALA A 81 1.45 -0.99 -15.00
C ALA A 81 2.61 -1.66 -15.75
N ARG A 82 3.72 -1.90 -15.05
CA ARG A 82 4.90 -2.57 -15.61
C ARG A 82 4.68 -4.05 -15.89
N ASN A 83 3.77 -4.71 -15.17
CA ASN A 83 3.45 -6.12 -15.35
C ASN A 83 2.14 -6.34 -16.14
N ALA A 84 1.40 -5.28 -16.46
CA ALA A 84 0.16 -5.34 -17.23
C ALA A 84 0.42 -5.73 -18.69
N VAL A 85 -0.54 -6.34 -19.36
CA VAL A 85 -0.51 -6.55 -20.83
C VAL A 85 -0.65 -5.21 -21.56
N PHE A 86 -1.51 -4.32 -21.05
CA PHE A 86 -1.81 -3.01 -21.61
C PHE A 86 -0.94 -1.90 -20.98
N GLN A 87 0.38 -2.12 -20.95
CA GLN A 87 1.34 -1.27 -20.24
C GLN A 87 1.18 0.22 -20.54
N LYS A 88 1.09 0.60 -21.83
CA LYS A 88 0.99 2.02 -22.24
C LYS A 88 -0.22 2.72 -21.60
N THR A 89 -1.38 2.07 -21.63
CA THR A 89 -2.62 2.60 -21.03
C THR A 89 -2.51 2.65 -19.51
N ALA A 90 -1.93 1.61 -18.88
CA ALA A 90 -1.75 1.60 -17.43
C ALA A 90 -0.78 2.71 -16.96
N PHE A 91 0.29 2.98 -17.71
CA PHE A 91 1.19 4.10 -17.43
C PHE A 91 0.51 5.46 -17.65
N LEU A 92 -0.30 5.62 -18.69
CA LEU A 92 -1.09 6.83 -18.89
C LEU A 92 -2.01 7.11 -17.68
N LEU A 93 -2.70 6.09 -17.18
CA LEU A 93 -3.54 6.20 -15.99
C LEU A 93 -2.75 6.51 -14.72
N LEU A 94 -1.54 5.95 -14.57
CA LEU A 94 -0.63 6.33 -13.47
C LEU A 94 -0.25 7.81 -13.54
N TYR A 95 0.14 8.33 -14.70
CA TYR A 95 0.48 9.74 -14.84
C TYR A 95 -0.72 10.65 -14.60
N ALA A 96 -1.91 10.27 -15.08
CA ALA A 96 -3.14 10.97 -14.79
C ALA A 96 -3.45 10.99 -13.28
N PHE A 97 -3.25 9.88 -12.58
CA PHE A 97 -3.38 9.80 -11.12
C PHE A 97 -2.39 10.72 -10.41
N LEU A 98 -1.11 10.74 -10.81
CA LEU A 98 -0.11 11.60 -10.17
C LEU A 98 -0.42 13.09 -10.39
N LEU A 99 -0.85 13.47 -11.59
CA LEU A 99 -1.30 14.84 -11.87
C LEU A 99 -2.51 15.21 -11.01
N PHE A 100 -3.50 14.32 -10.92
CA PHE A 100 -4.66 14.51 -10.05
C PHE A 100 -4.25 14.65 -8.57
N ALA A 101 -3.37 13.79 -8.08
CA ALA A 101 -2.89 13.80 -6.70
C ALA A 101 -2.17 15.11 -6.34
N ILE A 102 -1.31 15.60 -7.24
CA ILE A 102 -0.61 16.88 -7.06
C ILE A 102 -1.61 18.04 -7.10
N ALA A 103 -2.52 18.06 -8.07
CA ALA A 103 -3.55 19.09 -8.15
C ALA A 103 -4.45 19.10 -6.91
N SER A 104 -4.84 17.92 -6.42
CA SER A 104 -5.68 17.78 -5.23
C SER A 104 -4.96 18.25 -3.96
N LEU A 105 -3.66 17.96 -3.83
CA LEU A 105 -2.83 18.44 -2.73
C LEU A 105 -2.67 19.96 -2.73
N LEU A 106 -2.54 20.59 -3.91
CA LEU A 106 -2.33 22.03 -4.03
C LEU A 106 -3.61 22.86 -3.98
N PHE A 107 -4.72 22.34 -4.52
CA PHE A 107 -5.93 23.14 -4.80
C PHE A 107 -7.22 22.66 -4.12
N ILE A 108 -7.30 21.41 -3.65
CA ILE A 108 -8.56 20.83 -3.14
C ILE A 108 -8.53 20.65 -1.62
N ASP A 109 -7.84 19.62 -1.13
CA ASP A 109 -7.84 19.25 0.30
C ASP A 109 -6.74 19.97 1.10
N GLY A 110 -5.71 20.48 0.41
CA GLY A 110 -4.60 21.19 1.00
C GLY A 110 -3.77 20.33 1.98
N THR A 111 -3.15 20.98 2.95
CA THR A 111 -2.29 20.33 3.96
C THR A 111 -2.99 20.05 5.30
N GLN A 112 -4.23 20.50 5.45
CA GLN A 112 -4.95 20.49 6.74
C GLN A 112 -5.83 19.26 6.95
N LYS A 113 -6.28 18.61 5.87
CA LYS A 113 -7.10 17.39 5.91
C LYS A 113 -6.44 16.29 5.11
N PHE A 114 -6.67 15.05 5.53
CA PHE A 114 -6.20 13.91 4.77
C PHE A 114 -6.94 13.86 3.43
N ASN A 115 -6.21 13.64 2.34
CA ASN A 115 -6.77 13.69 1.00
C ASN A 115 -7.52 12.40 0.66
N TYR A 116 -8.76 12.30 1.15
CA TYR A 116 -9.61 11.12 0.97
C TYR A 116 -9.89 10.84 -0.50
N TYR A 117 -10.09 11.88 -1.33
CA TYR A 117 -10.36 11.70 -2.75
C TYR A 117 -9.18 11.09 -3.49
N THR A 118 -7.96 11.57 -3.22
CA THR A 118 -6.75 11.00 -3.83
C THR A 118 -6.55 9.55 -3.43
N PHE A 119 -6.81 9.21 -2.17
CA PHE A 119 -6.78 7.82 -1.74
C PHE A 119 -7.78 6.96 -2.52
N VAL A 120 -9.06 7.36 -2.54
CA VAL A 120 -10.14 6.59 -3.18
C VAL A 120 -9.92 6.45 -4.69
N VAL A 121 -9.51 7.51 -5.37
CA VAL A 121 -9.22 7.48 -6.82
C VAL A 121 -8.03 6.57 -7.12
N GLY A 122 -6.95 6.66 -6.34
CA GLY A 122 -5.78 5.79 -6.51
C GLY A 122 -6.12 4.32 -6.31
N ALA A 123 -6.85 4.00 -5.24
CA ALA A 123 -7.31 2.66 -4.93
C ALA A 123 -8.24 2.10 -6.02
N PHE A 124 -9.21 2.90 -6.48
CA PHE A 124 -10.13 2.54 -7.54
C PHE A 124 -9.41 2.23 -8.86
N LEU A 125 -8.46 3.10 -9.26
CA LEU A 125 -7.65 2.88 -10.45
C LEU A 125 -6.85 1.59 -10.36
N TYR A 126 -6.20 1.32 -9.21
CA TYR A 126 -5.45 0.10 -9.03
C TYR A 126 -6.34 -1.14 -9.17
N ILE A 127 -7.48 -1.15 -8.48
CA ILE A 127 -8.40 -2.29 -8.47
C ILE A 127 -8.96 -2.56 -9.86
N ILE A 128 -9.37 -1.53 -10.61
CA ILE A 128 -9.90 -1.71 -11.97
C ILE A 128 -8.83 -2.25 -12.92
N ILE A 129 -7.63 -1.66 -12.90
CA ILE A 129 -6.51 -2.14 -13.73
C ILE A 129 -6.21 -3.60 -13.40
N PHE A 130 -6.16 -3.95 -12.11
CA PHE A 130 -5.93 -5.31 -11.66
C PHE A 130 -7.02 -6.29 -12.13
N ILE A 131 -8.30 -5.95 -11.93
CA ILE A 131 -9.43 -6.79 -12.36
C ILE A 131 -9.42 -6.98 -13.88
N TYR A 132 -9.20 -5.91 -14.64
CA TYR A 132 -9.17 -5.99 -16.10
C TYR A 132 -7.99 -6.84 -16.59
N GLU A 133 -6.80 -6.67 -16.01
CA GLU A 133 -5.63 -7.50 -16.28
C GLU A 133 -5.88 -8.99 -15.97
N SER A 134 -6.42 -9.29 -14.79
CA SER A 134 -6.78 -10.65 -14.41
C SER A 134 -7.82 -11.25 -15.36
N SER A 135 -8.86 -10.48 -15.71
CA SER A 135 -9.90 -10.94 -16.65
C SER A 135 -9.33 -11.21 -18.03
N TYR A 136 -8.44 -10.35 -18.52
CA TYR A 136 -7.77 -10.54 -19.80
C TYR A 136 -6.92 -11.81 -19.81
N ARG A 137 -6.09 -12.03 -18.79
CA ARG A 137 -5.23 -13.22 -18.69
C ARG A 137 -6.01 -14.51 -18.47
N LEU A 138 -7.14 -14.44 -17.75
CA LEU A 138 -8.02 -15.58 -17.57
C LEU A 138 -8.65 -16.02 -18.90
N ARG A 139 -9.12 -15.05 -19.72
CA ARG A 139 -9.61 -15.32 -21.08
C ARG A 139 -8.56 -15.91 -22.02
N LYS A 140 -7.28 -15.68 -21.72
CA LYS A 140 -6.13 -16.23 -22.45
C LYS A 140 -5.58 -17.51 -21.82
N GLU A 141 -6.27 -18.08 -20.84
CA GLU A 141 -5.87 -19.31 -20.13
C GLU A 141 -4.43 -19.27 -19.61
N SER A 142 -3.94 -18.07 -19.25
CA SER A 142 -2.56 -17.85 -18.83
C SER A 142 -2.36 -18.23 -17.36
N PHE A 143 -2.55 -19.51 -17.02
CA PHE A 143 -2.44 -20.03 -15.65
C PHE A 143 -1.07 -19.77 -15.01
N ASP A 144 0.00 -19.74 -15.83
CA ASP A 144 1.36 -19.42 -15.39
C ASP A 144 1.41 -18.07 -14.66
N PHE A 145 0.65 -17.08 -15.10
CA PHE A 145 0.58 -15.79 -14.42
C PHE A 145 -0.05 -15.96 -13.03
N PHE A 146 -1.20 -16.62 -12.92
CA PHE A 146 -1.92 -16.79 -11.65
C PHE A 146 -1.15 -17.63 -10.63
N LEU A 147 -0.32 -18.56 -11.09
CA LEU A 147 0.54 -19.39 -10.26
C LEU A 147 1.88 -18.72 -9.92
N SER A 148 2.22 -17.61 -10.59
CA SER A 148 3.48 -16.89 -10.39
C SER A 148 3.55 -16.14 -9.07
N ASN A 149 4.78 -15.92 -8.58
CA ASN A 149 5.04 -15.03 -7.45
C ASN A 149 4.63 -13.57 -7.76
N THR A 150 4.74 -13.14 -9.02
CA THR A 150 4.33 -11.80 -9.45
C THR A 150 2.84 -11.56 -9.18
N TYR A 151 1.98 -12.55 -9.40
CA TYR A 151 0.55 -12.41 -9.11
C TYR A 151 0.27 -12.23 -7.62
N ILE A 152 0.96 -12.98 -6.75
CA ILE A 152 0.87 -12.79 -5.28
C ILE A 152 1.22 -11.35 -4.92
N LEU A 153 2.32 -10.84 -5.48
CA LEU A 153 2.78 -9.49 -5.22
C LEU A 153 1.75 -8.43 -5.68
N LEU A 154 1.23 -8.56 -6.90
CA LEU A 154 0.21 -7.64 -7.44
C LEU A 154 -1.15 -7.74 -6.73
N THR A 155 -1.44 -8.88 -6.10
CA THR A 155 -2.67 -9.05 -5.32
C THR A 155 -2.56 -8.44 -3.93
N ALA A 156 -1.33 -8.31 -3.39
CA ALA A 156 -1.09 -7.86 -2.02
C ALA A 156 -1.86 -6.59 -1.60
N PRO A 157 -1.84 -5.49 -2.38
CA PRO A 157 -2.52 -4.25 -1.97
C PRO A 157 -4.02 -4.23 -2.25
N VAL A 158 -4.60 -5.23 -2.93
CA VAL A 158 -6.00 -5.18 -3.38
C VAL A 158 -6.96 -5.05 -2.19
N LEU A 159 -6.83 -5.90 -1.17
CA LEU A 159 -7.71 -5.85 0.00
C LEU A 159 -7.45 -4.60 0.85
N PHE A 160 -6.20 -4.11 0.88
CA PHE A 160 -5.83 -2.86 1.54
C PHE A 160 -6.53 -1.65 0.89
N PHE A 161 -6.42 -1.53 -0.43
CA PHE A 161 -7.07 -0.46 -1.19
C PHE A 161 -8.59 -0.55 -1.10
N PHE A 162 -9.15 -1.75 -1.22
CA PHE A 162 -10.60 -1.95 -1.12
C PHE A 162 -11.13 -1.59 0.27
N GLY A 163 -10.55 -2.17 1.33
CA GLY A 163 -11.03 -1.98 2.70
C GLY A 163 -10.91 -0.54 3.19
N LEU A 164 -9.78 0.13 2.93
CA LEU A 164 -9.61 1.53 3.32
C LEU A 164 -10.42 2.49 2.43
N SER A 165 -10.73 2.12 1.19
CA SER A 165 -11.64 2.92 0.36
C SER A 165 -13.06 2.95 0.93
N PHE A 166 -13.56 1.87 1.54
CA PHE A 166 -14.85 1.95 2.25
C PHE A 166 -14.80 2.82 3.50
N MET A 167 -13.65 2.86 4.19
CA MET A 167 -13.49 3.73 5.35
C MET A 167 -13.47 5.21 4.96
N PHE A 168 -12.87 5.53 3.82
CA PHE A 168 -12.62 6.90 3.38
C PHE A 168 -13.62 7.44 2.36
N GLY A 169 -14.30 6.56 1.61
CA GLY A 169 -15.20 6.93 0.52
C GLY A 169 -16.44 7.71 0.97
N PHE A 170 -16.86 7.56 2.22
CA PHE A 170 -17.98 8.31 2.79
C PHE A 170 -17.57 9.68 3.37
N ASN A 171 -16.28 9.97 3.45
CA ASN A 171 -15.73 11.20 4.05
C ASN A 171 -16.41 11.59 5.38
N SER A 172 -16.75 10.58 6.20
CA SER A 172 -17.57 10.75 7.40
C SER A 172 -16.79 10.36 8.65
N LYS A 173 -16.65 11.32 9.56
CA LYS A 173 -16.07 11.06 10.89
C LYS A 173 -16.88 10.01 11.64
N ASN A 174 -18.20 9.96 11.45
CA ASN A 174 -19.06 8.99 12.13
C ASN A 174 -18.76 7.55 11.69
N VAL A 175 -18.44 7.34 10.41
CA VAL A 175 -18.05 6.00 9.92
C VAL A 175 -16.71 5.59 10.51
N THR A 176 -15.72 6.49 10.49
CA THR A 176 -14.38 6.20 11.01
C THR A 176 -14.31 6.06 12.53
N SER A 177 -15.19 6.74 13.26
CA SER A 177 -15.28 6.69 14.73
C SER A 177 -16.27 5.65 15.27
N PHE A 178 -17.05 5.00 14.39
CA PHE A 178 -18.06 4.01 14.79
C PHE A 178 -17.43 2.90 15.64
N LEU A 179 -18.09 2.51 16.73
CA LEU A 179 -17.60 1.50 17.66
C LEU A 179 -18.22 0.13 17.33
N LEU A 180 -17.40 -0.84 16.90
CA LEU A 180 -17.85 -2.19 16.58
C LEU A 180 -18.03 -3.07 17.84
N PHE A 181 -17.24 -2.82 18.88
CA PHE A 181 -17.20 -3.63 20.11
C PHE A 181 -17.07 -2.76 21.37
N GLY A 182 -17.80 -1.65 21.45
CA GLY A 182 -17.81 -0.72 22.60
C GLY A 182 -16.54 0.11 22.82
N HIS A 183 -15.36 -0.38 22.41
CA HIS A 183 -14.07 0.31 22.56
C HIS A 183 -13.21 0.29 21.29
N ILE A 184 -13.46 -0.64 20.36
CA ILE A 184 -12.73 -0.72 19.09
C ILE A 184 -13.44 0.10 18.01
N LYS A 185 -12.75 1.10 17.49
CA LYS A 185 -13.21 1.88 16.33
C LYS A 185 -13.16 1.03 15.06
N LEU A 186 -14.16 1.18 14.20
CA LEU A 186 -14.24 0.54 12.89
C LEU A 186 -12.97 0.79 12.07
N TYR A 187 -12.48 2.03 12.07
CA TYR A 187 -11.22 2.38 11.42
C TYR A 187 -10.04 1.53 11.90
N THR A 188 -9.91 1.36 13.22
CA THR A 188 -8.83 0.56 13.82
C THR A 188 -8.95 -0.90 13.38
N PHE A 189 -10.15 -1.48 13.49
CA PHE A 189 -10.39 -2.87 13.08
C PHE A 189 -10.05 -3.13 11.61
N ILE A 190 -10.60 -2.33 10.71
CA ILE A 190 -10.35 -2.47 9.26
C ILE A 190 -8.87 -2.29 8.96
N THR A 191 -8.22 -1.27 9.54
CA THR A 191 -6.79 -1.01 9.33
C THR A 191 -5.93 -2.19 9.74
N TYR A 192 -6.16 -2.80 10.91
CA TYR A 192 -5.40 -3.99 11.32
C TYR A 192 -5.65 -5.17 10.38
N PHE A 193 -6.92 -5.46 10.07
CA PHE A 193 -7.29 -6.59 9.23
C PHE A 193 -6.62 -6.51 7.85
N VAL A 194 -6.73 -5.37 7.17
CA VAL A 194 -6.20 -5.24 5.81
C VAL A 194 -4.68 -5.22 5.78
N ASN A 195 -4.02 -4.63 6.78
CA ASN A 195 -2.55 -4.62 6.87
C ASN A 195 -1.99 -6.01 7.14
N ILE A 196 -2.64 -6.82 7.99
CA ILE A 196 -2.23 -8.21 8.23
C ILE A 196 -2.22 -8.97 6.90
N VAL A 197 -3.31 -8.91 6.13
CA VAL A 197 -3.39 -9.58 4.83
C VAL A 197 -2.33 -9.05 3.85
N TYR A 198 -2.19 -7.73 3.75
CA TYR A 198 -1.21 -7.07 2.88
C TYR A 198 0.23 -7.54 3.16
N TYR A 199 0.70 -7.44 4.41
CA TYR A 199 2.05 -7.82 4.77
C TYR A 199 2.24 -9.35 4.76
N SER A 200 1.21 -10.14 5.05
CA SER A 200 1.28 -11.59 4.88
C SER A 200 1.53 -12.00 3.43
N LEU A 201 0.82 -11.39 2.47
CA LEU A 201 1.04 -11.67 1.04
C LEU A 201 2.44 -11.24 0.57
N ILE A 202 2.92 -10.07 1.04
CA ILE A 202 4.30 -9.63 0.78
C ILE A 202 5.32 -10.62 1.36
N ASN A 203 5.14 -11.08 2.60
CA ASN A 203 6.05 -12.03 3.22
C ASN A 203 6.03 -13.40 2.53
N ILE A 204 4.86 -13.87 2.08
CA ILE A 204 4.74 -15.08 1.26
C ILE A 204 5.52 -14.92 -0.06
N TYR A 205 5.39 -13.77 -0.73
CA TYR A 205 6.15 -13.45 -1.92
C TYR A 205 7.66 -13.51 -1.66
N ILE A 206 8.15 -12.80 -0.64
CA ILE A 206 9.58 -12.78 -0.28
C ILE A 206 10.11 -14.17 0.03
N TYR A 207 9.33 -14.97 0.78
CA TYR A 207 9.69 -16.35 1.12
C TYR A 207 9.84 -17.22 -0.13
N ARG A 208 8.91 -17.14 -1.08
CA ARG A 208 8.98 -17.90 -2.33
C ARG A 208 10.17 -17.49 -3.19
N GLU A 209 10.45 -16.20 -3.31
CA GLU A 209 11.65 -15.69 -4.02
C GLU A 209 12.95 -16.15 -3.36
N LYS A 210 13.01 -16.16 -2.02
CA LYS A 210 14.16 -16.69 -1.28
C LYS A 210 14.37 -18.19 -1.56
N LYS A 211 13.29 -18.98 -1.56
CA LYS A 211 13.38 -20.42 -1.82
C LYS A 211 13.90 -20.70 -3.23
N LEU A 212 13.43 -19.95 -4.22
CA LEU A 212 13.94 -20.06 -5.60
C LEU A 212 15.44 -19.70 -5.69
N LYS A 213 15.89 -18.69 -4.95
CA LYS A 213 17.32 -18.33 -4.87
C LYS A 213 18.21 -19.44 -4.30
N ASN A 214 17.71 -20.19 -3.32
CA ASN A 214 18.50 -21.21 -2.61
C ASN A 214 18.34 -22.62 -3.20
N GLY A 215 17.44 -22.79 -4.19
CA GLY A 215 17.25 -24.03 -4.94
C GLY A 215 18.03 -24.06 -6.27
N GLU A 216 18.77 -22.99 -6.58
CA GLU A 216 19.88 -22.93 -7.54
C GLU A 216 21.18 -23.28 -6.81
#